data_AF-A0A7H4M151-F1
#
_entry.id   AF-A0A7H4M151-F1
#
_cell.length_a   1.000
_cell.length_b   1.000
_cell.length_c   1.000
_cell.angle_alpha   90.00
_cell.angle_beta   90.00
_cell.angle_gamma   90.00
#
_symmetry.space_group_name_H-M   'P 1'
#
loop_
_entity.id
_entity.type
_entity.pdbx_description
1 polymer ?
#
loop_
_entity_poly.entity_id
_entity_poly.type
_entity_poly.pdbx_seq_one_letter_code
_entity_poly.pdbx_strand_id
1 'polypeptide(L)'
;MPKRWVRLIQVPQEEEAELKAFLDALYRLEQEGDYQQKTAAKAFIPYIHQAWVLAQRYDAVVANPPYMGGKGMNGELKEFAKNNFPDSKADLFAMFMQHAFSLLKENGLNAQVNMQSWMFLSSFESFRKWLFNNATFFTMAHLGARAFGQISGEVVQTTAWILLNSAKESYTPCFLRLTHGKNELEKEALLKEKNIYIQI
;
A
#
# COMPACT_ATOMS: atom_id res chain seq x y z
N MET A 1 7.85 7.46 -14.45
CA MET A 1 7.99 7.95 -13.07
C MET A 1 8.82 6.95 -12.26
N PRO A 2 9.85 7.37 -11.50
CA PRO A 2 10.64 6.44 -10.71
C PRO A 2 9.80 5.87 -9.57
N LYS A 3 9.73 4.54 -9.48
CA LYS A 3 9.00 3.75 -8.47
C LYS A 3 9.65 3.83 -7.07
N ARG A 4 9.78 5.02 -6.47
CA ARG A 4 10.58 5.22 -5.23
C ARG A 4 9.79 5.44 -3.95
N TRP A 5 8.47 5.49 -4.00
CA TRP A 5 7.66 6.02 -2.89
C TRP A 5 7.14 4.98 -1.91
N VAL A 6 7.19 3.70 -2.26
CA VAL A 6 6.59 2.63 -1.45
C VAL A 6 7.69 1.67 -1.03
N ARG A 7 8.25 1.91 0.16
CA ARG A 7 9.18 1.01 0.86
C ARG A 7 8.52 0.53 2.14
N LEU A 8 8.98 -0.60 2.68
CA LEU A 8 8.53 -1.10 4.00
C LEU A 8 9.30 -0.47 5.17
N ILE A 9 10.26 0.41 4.86
CA ILE A 9 11.02 1.15 5.86
C ILE A 9 10.10 2.21 6.45
N GLN A 10 9.98 2.20 7.76
CA GLN A 10 9.22 3.20 8.51
C GLN A 10 10.18 4.31 8.95
N VAL A 11 9.72 5.55 8.82
CA VAL A 11 10.37 6.72 9.41
C VAL A 11 9.36 7.35 10.37
N PRO A 12 9.73 7.60 11.63
CA PRO A 12 8.84 8.25 12.60
C PRO A 12 8.34 9.60 12.10
N GLN A 13 7.10 9.95 12.39
CA GLN A 13 6.52 11.24 11.98
C GLN A 13 7.19 12.39 12.72
N GLU A 14 7.64 12.13 13.94
CA GLU A 14 8.31 13.06 14.83
C GLU A 14 9.58 13.66 14.19
N GLU A 15 10.20 12.91 13.28
CA GLU A 15 11.40 13.35 12.55
C GLU A 15 11.09 14.22 11.32
N GLU A 16 9.82 14.37 10.90
CA GLU A 16 9.45 15.04 9.65
C GLU A 16 10.01 16.47 9.57
N ALA A 17 9.86 17.25 10.64
CA ALA A 17 10.29 18.65 10.68
C ALA A 17 11.82 18.78 10.60
N GLU A 18 12.55 17.91 11.31
CA GLU A 18 14.01 17.89 11.31
C GLU A 18 14.56 17.44 9.96
N LEU A 19 13.97 16.39 9.37
CA LEU A 19 14.32 15.89 8.04
C LEU A 19 14.06 16.95 6.97
N LYS A 20 12.96 17.72 7.08
CA LYS A 20 12.69 18.83 6.17
C LYS A 20 13.72 19.94 6.29
N ALA A 21 14.03 20.36 7.51
CA ALA A 21 15.03 21.39 7.76
C ALA A 21 16.42 20.96 7.25
N PHE A 22 16.78 19.69 7.45
CA PHE A 22 18.03 19.13 6.95
C PHE A 22 18.07 19.08 5.42
N LEU A 23 16.98 18.65 4.79
CA LEU A 23 16.86 18.63 3.33
C LEU A 23 17.02 20.03 2.73
N ASP A 24 16.41 21.05 3.33
CA ASP A 24 16.52 22.44 2.89
C ASP A 24 17.96 22.96 3.02
N ALA A 25 18.67 22.58 4.09
CA ALA A 25 20.08 22.90 4.25
C ALA A 25 20.94 22.24 3.16
N LEU A 26 20.66 20.98 2.80
CA LEU A 26 21.37 20.29 1.73
C LEU A 26 21.15 20.96 0.38
N TYR A 27 19.93 21.37 0.05
CA TYR A 27 19.66 22.11 -1.19
C TYR A 27 20.39 23.45 -1.25
N ARG A 28 20.47 24.19 -0.14
CA ARG A 28 21.29 25.41 -0.07
C ARG A 28 22.77 25.11 -0.31
N LEU A 29 23.32 24.10 0.36
CA LEU A 29 24.73 23.70 0.17
C LEU A 29 25.04 23.23 -1.25
N GLU A 30 24.11 22.56 -1.93
CA GLU A 30 24.27 22.18 -3.33
C GLU A 30 24.44 23.41 -4.26
N GLN A 31 23.80 24.53 -3.95
CA GLN A 31 23.84 25.75 -4.75
C GLN A 31 25.00 26.67 -4.36
N GLU A 32 25.18 26.89 -3.06
CA GLU A 32 26.01 27.98 -2.52
C GLU A 32 27.29 27.47 -1.83
N GLY A 33 27.37 26.17 -1.52
CA GLY A 33 28.50 25.59 -0.81
C GLY A 33 29.80 25.57 -1.61
N ASP A 34 30.91 25.30 -0.92
CA ASP A 34 32.19 25.00 -1.55
C ASP A 34 32.14 23.69 -2.35
N TYR A 35 33.21 23.38 -3.10
CA TYR A 35 33.26 22.19 -3.96
C TYR A 35 32.99 20.87 -3.20
N GLN A 36 33.50 20.74 -1.98
CA GLN A 36 33.32 19.53 -1.16
C GLN A 36 31.89 19.45 -0.61
N GLN A 37 31.36 20.57 -0.11
CA GLN A 37 29.99 20.69 0.38
C GLN A 37 28.97 20.37 -0.71
N LYS A 38 29.16 20.90 -1.93
CA LYS A 38 28.29 20.62 -3.08
C LYS A 38 28.28 19.14 -3.44
N THR A 39 29.46 18.52 -3.44
CA THR A 39 29.60 17.09 -3.73
C THR A 39 28.89 16.24 -2.67
N ALA A 40 29.07 16.56 -1.39
CA ALA A 40 28.41 15.87 -0.29
C ALA A 40 26.88 16.07 -0.33
N ALA A 41 26.41 17.31 -0.54
CA ALA A 41 24.99 17.62 -0.62
C ALA A 41 24.28 16.80 -1.71
N LYS A 42 24.85 16.77 -2.92
CA LYS A 42 24.33 15.95 -4.03
C LYS A 42 24.23 14.47 -3.69
N ALA A 43 25.18 13.95 -2.92
CA ALA A 43 25.17 12.55 -2.51
C ALA A 43 24.07 12.25 -1.49
N PHE A 44 23.80 13.17 -0.54
CA PHE A 44 22.85 12.93 0.55
C PHE A 44 21.39 13.28 0.22
N ILE A 45 21.14 14.28 -0.65
CA ILE A 45 19.79 14.74 -1.00
C ILE A 45 18.83 13.57 -1.32
N PRO A 46 19.17 12.56 -2.15
CA PRO A 46 18.24 11.49 -2.48
C PRO A 46 17.78 10.66 -1.28
N TYR A 47 18.63 10.48 -0.27
CA TYR A 47 18.34 9.68 0.91
C TYR A 47 17.51 10.46 1.93
N ILE A 48 17.90 11.71 2.21
CA ILE A 48 17.18 12.56 3.16
C ILE A 48 15.81 12.95 2.59
N HIS A 49 15.71 13.20 1.28
CA HIS A 49 14.43 13.42 0.63
C HIS A 49 13.50 12.20 0.75
N GLN A 50 14.03 10.98 0.56
CA GLN A 50 13.23 9.77 0.76
C GLN A 50 12.80 9.59 2.21
N ALA A 51 13.68 9.86 3.18
CA ALA A 51 13.33 9.79 4.59
C ALA A 51 12.23 10.80 4.96
N TRP A 52 12.34 12.05 4.51
CA TRP A 52 11.33 13.08 4.73
C TRP A 52 9.96 12.69 4.14
N VAL A 53 9.94 12.08 2.95
CA VAL A 53 8.70 11.58 2.34
C VAL A 53 8.09 10.43 3.13
N LEU A 54 8.89 9.54 3.73
CA LEU A 54 8.40 8.45 4.56
C LEU A 54 7.96 8.92 5.97
N ALA A 55 8.47 10.05 6.45
CA ALA A 55 8.09 10.65 7.73
C ALA A 55 6.72 11.37 7.65
N GLN A 56 6.34 11.88 6.49
CA GLN A 56 5.06 12.57 6.29
C GLN A 56 3.85 11.66 6.55
N ARG A 57 2.70 12.30 6.85
CA ARG A 57 1.38 11.63 6.89
C ARG A 57 0.43 12.21 5.86
N TYR A 58 -0.25 11.31 5.16
CA TYR A 58 -1.07 11.63 3.99
C TYR A 58 -2.55 11.46 4.28
N ASP A 59 -3.38 12.24 3.56
CA ASP A 59 -4.83 12.06 3.57
C ASP A 59 -5.25 10.82 2.77
N ALA A 60 -4.44 10.41 1.79
CA ALA A 60 -4.64 9.17 1.04
C ALA A 60 -3.32 8.53 0.59
N VAL A 61 -3.28 7.20 0.58
CA VAL A 61 -2.20 6.38 0.03
C VAL A 61 -2.78 5.46 -1.04
N VAL A 62 -2.28 5.58 -2.27
CA VAL A 62 -2.74 4.79 -3.43
C VAL A 62 -1.59 3.93 -3.94
N ALA A 63 -1.79 2.62 -4.07
CA ALA A 63 -0.70 1.72 -4.50
C ALA A 63 -1.16 0.46 -5.26
N ASN A 64 -0.25 -0.07 -6.07
CA ASN A 64 -0.30 -1.45 -6.57
C ASN A 64 0.99 -2.14 -6.09
N PRO A 65 0.99 -2.70 -4.87
CA PRO A 65 2.22 -3.19 -4.26
C PRO A 65 2.77 -4.42 -5.00
N PRO A 66 4.07 -4.70 -4.87
CA PRO A 66 4.68 -5.89 -5.47
C PRO A 66 4.14 -7.17 -4.83
N TYR A 67 3.99 -8.22 -5.64
CA TYR A 67 3.46 -9.52 -5.20
C TYR A 67 4.60 -10.51 -5.02
N MET A 68 4.78 -11.04 -3.81
CA MET A 68 5.84 -12.01 -3.51
C MET A 68 5.49 -12.78 -2.23
N GLY A 69 4.98 -14.00 -2.41
CA GLY A 69 4.70 -14.88 -1.28
C GLY A 69 5.97 -15.31 -0.56
N GLY A 70 5.84 -15.77 0.69
CA GLY A 70 6.98 -16.12 1.55
C GLY A 70 8.02 -17.08 0.95
N LYS A 71 7.67 -17.92 -0.04
CA LYS A 71 8.65 -18.77 -0.76
C LYS A 71 9.65 -17.96 -1.60
N GLY A 72 9.25 -16.79 -2.09
CA GLY A 72 10.11 -15.89 -2.87
C GLY A 72 10.98 -14.97 -2.03
N MET A 73 10.74 -14.88 -0.72
CA MET A 73 11.52 -14.04 0.19
C MET A 73 12.83 -14.74 0.59
N ASN A 74 13.95 -13.99 0.56
CA ASN A 74 15.22 -14.45 1.11
C ASN A 74 15.18 -14.47 2.66
N GLY A 75 16.24 -14.99 3.29
CA GLY A 75 16.29 -15.14 4.75
C GLY A 75 16.12 -13.81 5.50
N GLU A 76 16.81 -12.76 5.05
CA GLU A 76 16.74 -11.42 5.64
C GLU A 76 15.34 -10.81 5.56
N LEU A 77 14.69 -10.89 4.38
CA LEU A 77 13.34 -10.36 4.19
C LEU A 77 12.30 -11.14 5.00
N LYS A 78 12.47 -12.46 5.16
CA LYS A 78 11.61 -13.27 6.04
C LYS A 78 11.71 -12.84 7.49
N GLU A 79 12.94 -12.62 7.97
CA GLU A 79 13.16 -12.20 9.35
C GLU A 79 12.63 -10.77 9.58
N PHE A 80 12.87 -9.87 8.63
CA PHE A 80 12.27 -8.54 8.63
C PHE A 80 10.74 -8.61 8.67
N ALA A 81 10.12 -9.43 7.84
CA ALA A 81 8.66 -9.59 7.78
C ALA A 81 8.10 -10.15 9.09
N LYS A 82 8.77 -11.15 9.68
CA LYS A 82 8.39 -11.74 10.96
C LYS A 82 8.43 -10.71 12.11
N ASN A 83 9.46 -9.87 12.13
CA ASN A 83 9.71 -8.95 13.24
C ASN A 83 8.89 -7.66 13.13
N ASN A 84 8.63 -7.16 11.92
CA ASN A 84 7.96 -5.86 11.72
C ASN A 84 6.51 -5.98 11.24
N PHE A 85 6.14 -7.12 10.65
CA PHE A 85 4.81 -7.34 10.04
C PHE A 85 4.24 -8.72 10.41
N PRO A 86 4.15 -9.08 11.70
CA PRO A 86 3.82 -10.44 12.13
C PRO A 86 2.46 -10.93 11.62
N ASP A 87 1.50 -10.03 11.44
CA ASP A 87 0.15 -10.33 10.96
C ASP A 87 0.08 -10.52 9.44
N SER A 88 0.89 -9.78 8.68
CA SER A 88 0.83 -9.72 7.21
C SER A 88 2.05 -10.31 6.50
N LYS A 89 2.99 -10.95 7.22
CA LYS A 89 4.25 -11.53 6.71
C LYS A 89 4.11 -12.59 5.61
N ALA A 90 2.90 -13.08 5.33
CA ALA A 90 2.67 -14.16 4.37
C ALA A 90 3.01 -13.77 2.92
N ASP A 91 2.85 -12.48 2.58
CA ASP A 91 3.17 -11.94 1.27
C ASP A 91 3.59 -10.48 1.36
N LEU A 92 4.51 -10.07 0.48
CA LEU A 92 4.99 -8.70 0.38
C LEU A 92 3.85 -7.71 0.13
N PHE A 93 2.86 -8.07 -0.68
CA PHE A 93 1.72 -7.18 -0.93
C PHE A 93 0.97 -6.88 0.36
N ALA A 94 0.77 -7.88 1.23
CA ALA A 94 0.02 -7.72 2.47
C ALA A 94 0.80 -6.87 3.49
N MET A 95 2.12 -6.99 3.51
CA MET A 95 2.99 -6.07 4.28
C MET A 95 2.81 -4.63 3.84
N PHE A 96 2.73 -4.36 2.53
CA PHE A 96 2.45 -3.03 2.01
C PHE A 96 1.01 -2.55 2.29
N MET A 97 0.04 -3.47 2.30
CA MET A 97 -1.33 -3.13 2.71
C MET A 97 -1.35 -2.62 4.16
N GLN A 98 -0.71 -3.35 5.09
CA GLN A 98 -0.61 -2.97 6.49
C GLN A 98 0.21 -1.68 6.67
N HIS A 99 1.37 -1.58 6.01
CA HIS A 99 2.25 -0.43 6.13
C HIS A 99 1.61 0.88 5.65
N ALA A 100 0.80 0.85 4.60
CA ALA A 100 0.15 2.06 4.09
C ALA A 100 -0.70 2.78 5.15
N PHE A 101 -1.24 2.08 6.15
CA PHE A 101 -1.97 2.70 7.27
C PHE A 101 -1.06 3.52 8.19
N SER A 102 0.21 3.14 8.36
CA SER A 102 1.15 3.93 9.17
C SER A 102 1.57 5.24 8.50
N LEU A 103 1.32 5.39 7.19
CA LEU A 103 1.57 6.61 6.42
C LEU A 103 0.34 7.53 6.37
N LEU A 104 -0.80 7.10 6.89
CA LEU A 104 -2.03 7.87 6.84
C LEU A 104 -2.21 8.71 8.10
N LYS A 105 -2.82 9.88 7.93
CA LYS A 105 -3.45 10.61 9.03
C LYS A 105 -4.65 9.80 9.57
N GLU A 106 -5.13 10.16 10.74
CA GLU A 106 -6.40 9.63 11.25
C GLU A 106 -7.52 9.88 10.22
N ASN A 107 -8.35 8.88 9.95
CA ASN A 107 -9.42 8.93 8.94
C ASN A 107 -8.93 9.15 7.49
N GLY A 108 -7.64 8.97 7.20
CA GLY A 108 -7.12 8.93 5.84
C GLY A 108 -7.56 7.68 5.06
N LEU A 109 -7.36 7.68 3.74
CA LEU A 109 -7.81 6.60 2.84
C LEU A 109 -6.64 5.77 2.30
N ASN A 110 -6.69 4.46 2.50
CA ASN A 110 -5.82 3.50 1.84
C ASN A 110 -6.57 2.91 0.64
N ALA A 111 -6.02 3.04 -0.57
CA ALA A 111 -6.64 2.48 -1.78
C ALA A 111 -5.62 1.67 -2.58
N GLN A 112 -5.87 0.38 -2.78
CA GLN A 112 -4.90 -0.48 -3.46
C GLN A 112 -5.53 -1.49 -4.40
N VAL A 113 -4.69 -1.97 -5.32
CA VAL A 113 -4.96 -3.17 -6.14
C VAL A 113 -4.05 -4.30 -5.66
N ASN A 114 -4.63 -5.39 -5.18
CA ASN A 114 -3.89 -6.53 -4.64
C ASN A 114 -4.39 -7.86 -5.23
N MET A 115 -3.63 -8.93 -5.00
CA MET A 115 -4.14 -10.29 -5.20
C MET A 115 -5.32 -10.58 -4.27
N GLN A 116 -6.32 -11.33 -4.71
CA GLN A 116 -7.49 -11.67 -3.88
C GLN A 116 -7.21 -12.76 -2.82
N SER A 117 -6.03 -13.40 -2.87
CA SER A 117 -5.68 -14.55 -2.04
C SER A 117 -5.78 -14.24 -0.53
N TRP A 118 -5.51 -13.00 -0.11
CA TRP A 118 -5.61 -12.59 1.29
C TRP A 118 -7.03 -12.69 1.85
N MET A 119 -8.06 -12.65 1.00
CA MET A 119 -9.46 -12.78 1.42
C MET A 119 -9.79 -14.19 1.89
N PHE A 120 -9.08 -15.21 1.39
CA PHE A 120 -9.49 -16.62 1.51
C PHE A 120 -8.48 -17.50 2.24
N LEU A 121 -7.18 -17.29 2.04
CA LEU A 121 -6.17 -18.20 2.58
C LEU A 121 -5.99 -18.03 4.10
N SER A 122 -5.81 -19.14 4.81
CA SER A 122 -5.60 -19.16 6.27
C SER A 122 -4.34 -18.43 6.71
N SER A 123 -3.31 -18.37 5.86
CA SER A 123 -2.07 -17.62 6.12
C SER A 123 -2.27 -16.12 6.31
N PHE A 124 -3.44 -15.57 5.93
CA PHE A 124 -3.78 -14.15 6.11
C PHE A 124 -4.86 -13.94 7.18
N GLU A 125 -5.18 -14.94 8.00
CA GLU A 125 -6.22 -14.80 9.02
C GLU A 125 -5.88 -13.72 10.07
N SER A 126 -4.65 -13.70 10.57
CA SER A 126 -4.19 -12.64 11.48
C SER A 126 -4.26 -11.25 10.83
N PHE A 127 -3.85 -11.14 9.56
CA PHE A 127 -3.96 -9.90 8.82
C PHE A 127 -5.42 -9.44 8.64
N ARG A 128 -6.36 -10.34 8.34
CA ARG A 128 -7.78 -10.00 8.25
C ARG A 128 -8.32 -9.50 9.59
N LYS A 129 -7.98 -10.16 10.71
CA LYS A 129 -8.34 -9.69 12.06
C LYS A 129 -7.78 -8.30 12.33
N TRP A 130 -6.52 -8.07 11.97
CA TRP A 130 -5.89 -6.75 12.08
C TRP A 130 -6.67 -5.69 11.28
N LEU A 131 -7.03 -5.97 10.02
CA LEU A 131 -7.80 -5.02 9.20
C LEU A 131 -9.16 -4.70 9.83
N PHE A 132 -9.92 -5.69 10.29
CA PHE A 132 -11.23 -5.46 10.91
C PHE A 132 -11.16 -4.64 12.20
N ASN A 133 -10.07 -4.78 12.96
CA ASN A 133 -9.91 -4.07 14.22
C ASN A 133 -9.37 -2.64 14.06
N ASN A 134 -8.72 -2.33 12.93
CA ASN A 134 -8.00 -1.06 12.76
C ASN A 134 -8.55 -0.19 11.62
N ALA A 135 -9.32 -0.76 10.69
CA ALA A 135 -9.75 -0.09 9.48
C ALA A 135 -11.20 -0.41 9.13
N THR A 136 -11.78 0.45 8.29
CA THR A 136 -13.15 0.28 7.80
C THR A 136 -13.13 0.15 6.29
N PHE A 137 -13.75 -0.88 5.73
CA PHE A 137 -13.95 -0.97 4.29
C PHE A 137 -14.94 0.09 3.82
N PHE A 138 -14.53 0.97 2.90
CA PHE A 138 -15.47 1.86 2.20
C PHE A 138 -16.14 1.12 1.05
N THR A 139 -15.30 0.54 0.19
CA THR A 139 -15.74 -0.20 -0.99
C THR A 139 -14.66 -1.18 -1.43
N MET A 140 -15.05 -2.22 -2.16
CA MET A 140 -14.13 -3.12 -2.82
C MET A 140 -14.75 -3.71 -4.08
N ALA A 141 -13.99 -3.69 -5.17
CA ALA A 141 -14.26 -4.42 -6.40
C ALA A 141 -13.49 -5.74 -6.42
N HIS A 142 -14.20 -6.85 -6.30
CA HIS A 142 -13.68 -8.19 -6.48
C HIS A 142 -13.61 -8.51 -7.97
N LEU A 143 -12.45 -8.24 -8.58
CA LEU A 143 -12.24 -8.32 -10.02
C LEU A 143 -12.02 -9.75 -10.51
N GLY A 144 -11.43 -10.63 -9.69
CA GLY A 144 -11.10 -11.99 -10.09
C GLY A 144 -9.99 -12.05 -11.14
N ALA A 145 -9.98 -13.13 -11.93
CA ALA A 145 -9.01 -13.34 -13.01
C ALA A 145 -9.16 -12.30 -14.13
N ARG A 146 -8.13 -12.18 -14.98
CA ARG A 146 -8.15 -11.35 -16.21
C ARG A 146 -8.51 -9.88 -15.96
N ALA A 147 -8.18 -9.38 -14.76
CA ALA A 147 -8.33 -7.96 -14.43
C ALA A 147 -7.30 -7.08 -15.17
N PHE A 148 -6.12 -7.63 -15.46
CA PHE A 148 -5.12 -7.00 -16.31
C PHE A 148 -5.13 -7.66 -17.68
N GLY A 149 -5.64 -6.96 -18.70
CA GLY A 149 -5.80 -7.51 -20.06
C GLY A 149 -4.49 -7.96 -20.74
N GLN A 150 -3.33 -7.53 -20.20
CA GLN A 150 -2.00 -7.86 -20.71
C GLN A 150 -1.39 -9.13 -20.12
N ILE A 151 -1.97 -9.71 -19.06
CA ILE A 151 -1.45 -10.93 -18.42
C ILE A 151 -2.34 -12.11 -18.86
N SER A 152 -1.74 -13.04 -19.61
CA SER A 152 -2.45 -14.27 -20.02
C SER A 152 -2.63 -15.22 -18.83
N GLY A 153 -3.82 -15.83 -18.74
CA GLY A 153 -4.16 -16.83 -17.74
C GLY A 153 -4.83 -16.29 -16.46
N GLU A 154 -5.10 -17.19 -15.53
CA GLU A 154 -5.75 -16.90 -14.23
C GLU A 154 -4.75 -16.72 -13.08
N VAL A 155 -3.47 -16.58 -13.40
CA VAL A 155 -2.38 -16.48 -12.42
C VAL A 155 -2.54 -15.26 -11.51
N VAL A 156 -3.11 -14.19 -12.04
CA VAL A 156 -3.36 -12.94 -11.32
C VAL A 156 -4.85 -12.74 -11.14
N GLN A 157 -5.33 -13.02 -9.94
CA GLN A 157 -6.70 -12.77 -9.51
C GLN A 157 -6.69 -11.63 -8.50
N THR A 158 -7.43 -10.56 -8.78
CA THR A 158 -7.25 -9.29 -8.06
C THR A 158 -8.51 -8.75 -7.44
N THR A 159 -8.28 -7.85 -6.51
CA THR A 159 -9.29 -6.99 -5.91
C THR A 159 -8.75 -5.57 -5.85
N ALA A 160 -9.62 -4.60 -6.01
CA ALA A 160 -9.33 -3.18 -5.78
C ALA A 160 -10.22 -2.69 -4.64
N TRP A 161 -9.69 -1.93 -3.70
CA TRP A 161 -10.44 -1.54 -2.51
C TRP A 161 -10.04 -0.16 -2.01
N ILE A 162 -10.91 0.40 -1.16
CA ILE A 162 -10.67 1.61 -0.39
C ILE A 162 -11.00 1.31 1.08
N LEU A 163 -10.07 1.57 1.98
CA LEU A 163 -10.23 1.44 3.42
C LEU A 163 -9.95 2.77 4.12
N LEU A 164 -10.76 3.07 5.14
CA LEU A 164 -10.55 4.18 6.07
C LEU A 164 -9.54 3.78 7.15
N ASN A 165 -8.62 4.67 7.49
CA ASN A 165 -7.73 4.57 8.66
C ASN A 165 -8.46 4.93 9.97
N SER A 166 -9.50 4.15 10.28
CA SER A 166 -10.28 4.21 11.51
C SER A 166 -11.24 3.02 11.51
N ALA A 167 -11.39 2.33 12.63
CA ALA A 167 -12.45 1.34 12.82
C ALA A 167 -13.77 2.05 13.16
N LYS A 168 -14.80 1.84 12.32
CA LYS A 168 -16.16 2.38 12.50
C LYS A 168 -17.13 1.23 12.65
N GLU A 169 -17.75 1.13 13.82
CA GLU A 169 -18.68 0.03 14.14
C GLU A 169 -19.96 0.03 13.28
N SER A 170 -20.39 1.19 12.79
CA SER A 170 -21.68 1.36 12.09
C SER A 170 -21.55 1.80 10.63
N TYR A 171 -20.46 1.42 9.96
CA TYR A 171 -20.28 1.71 8.54
C TYR A 171 -20.74 0.54 7.67
N THR A 172 -21.58 0.83 6.67
CA THR A 172 -22.10 -0.16 5.72
C THR A 172 -21.28 -0.11 4.42
N PRO A 173 -20.37 -1.07 4.18
CA PRO A 173 -19.57 -1.12 2.96
C PRO A 173 -20.37 -1.51 1.71
N CYS A 174 -19.86 -1.08 0.56
CA CYS A 174 -20.35 -1.45 -0.76
C CYS A 174 -19.32 -2.33 -1.48
N PHE A 175 -19.68 -3.59 -1.74
CA PHE A 175 -18.83 -4.54 -2.45
C PHE A 175 -19.35 -4.79 -3.88
N LEU A 176 -18.44 -4.81 -4.85
CA LEU A 176 -18.73 -5.05 -6.26
C LEU A 176 -18.16 -6.41 -6.66
N ARG A 177 -19.01 -7.38 -7.00
CA ARG A 177 -18.53 -8.70 -7.47
C ARG A 177 -18.48 -8.73 -9.00
N LEU A 178 -17.27 -8.61 -9.56
CA LEU A 178 -17.03 -8.49 -11.00
C LEU A 178 -16.32 -9.72 -11.59
N THR A 179 -16.30 -10.83 -10.84
CA THR A 179 -15.54 -12.05 -11.17
C THR A 179 -16.02 -12.79 -12.41
N HIS A 180 -17.26 -12.55 -12.86
CA HIS A 180 -17.86 -13.28 -13.99
C HIS A 180 -17.55 -12.65 -15.35
N GLY A 181 -17.08 -11.39 -15.38
CA GLY A 181 -16.73 -10.72 -16.62
C GLY A 181 -15.39 -11.21 -17.17
N LYS A 182 -15.38 -11.65 -18.42
CA LYS A 182 -14.21 -12.27 -19.07
C LYS A 182 -13.26 -11.24 -19.69
N ASN A 183 -13.72 -10.01 -19.86
CA ASN A 183 -13.00 -8.87 -20.42
C ASN A 183 -13.48 -7.57 -19.74
N GLU A 184 -12.83 -6.45 -20.06
CA GLU A 184 -13.15 -5.13 -19.51
C GLU A 184 -14.61 -4.73 -19.74
N LEU A 185 -15.12 -4.91 -20.96
CA LEU A 185 -16.51 -4.57 -21.32
C LEU A 185 -17.54 -5.35 -20.51
N GLU A 186 -17.33 -6.66 -20.32
CA GLU A 186 -18.21 -7.49 -19.49
C GLU A 186 -18.14 -7.07 -18.02
N LYS A 187 -16.97 -6.69 -17.50
CA LYS A 187 -16.84 -6.18 -16.12
C LYS A 187 -17.50 -4.82 -15.95
N GLU A 188 -17.41 -3.93 -16.93
CA GLU A 188 -18.14 -2.67 -16.95
C GLU A 188 -19.67 -2.88 -17.01
N ALA A 189 -20.14 -3.87 -17.75
CA ALA A 189 -21.55 -4.23 -17.78
C ALA A 189 -22.04 -4.71 -16.40
N LEU A 190 -21.23 -5.51 -15.69
CA LEU A 190 -21.54 -5.99 -14.34
C LEU A 190 -21.69 -4.86 -13.30
N LEU A 191 -21.02 -3.71 -13.50
CA LEU A 191 -21.22 -2.51 -12.66
C LEU A 191 -22.64 -1.94 -12.79
N LYS A 192 -23.27 -2.09 -13.96
CA LYS A 192 -24.60 -1.56 -14.26
C LYS A 192 -25.74 -2.48 -13.80
N GLU A 193 -25.45 -3.75 -13.52
CA GLU A 193 -26.45 -4.81 -13.28
C GLU A 193 -26.69 -5.17 -11.78
N LYS A 194 -26.42 -4.25 -10.84
CA LYS A 194 -26.65 -4.48 -9.39
C LYS A 194 -25.81 -5.61 -8.76
N ASN A 195 -24.57 -5.84 -9.21
CA ASN A 195 -23.59 -6.65 -8.46
C ASN A 195 -23.03 -5.90 -7.23
N ILE A 196 -23.88 -5.12 -6.58
CA ILE A 196 -23.61 -4.24 -5.45
C ILE A 196 -24.11 -4.96 -4.21
N TYR A 197 -23.20 -5.43 -3.39
CA TYR A 197 -23.50 -6.06 -2.12
C TYR A 197 -23.29 -5.02 -1.02
N ILE A 198 -24.40 -4.61 -0.42
CA ILE A 198 -24.43 -3.74 0.75
C ILE A 198 -24.59 -4.68 1.94
N GLN A 199 -23.56 -4.80 2.78
CA GLN A 199 -23.64 -5.65 3.97
C GLN A 199 -24.23 -4.82 5.12
N ILE A 200 -25.54 -4.99 5.34
CA ILE A 200 -26.31 -4.42 6.46
C ILE A 200 -26.04 -5.22 7.73
#